data_AF-A0AAV4QIZ7-F1
#
_entry.id   AF-A0AAV4QIZ7-F1
#
_cell.length_a   1.000
_cell.length_b   1.000
_cell.length_c   1.000
_cell.angle_alpha   90.00
_cell.angle_beta   90.00
_cell.angle_gamma   90.00
#
_symmetry.space_group_name_H-M   'P 1'
#
loop_
_entity.id
_entity.type
_entity.pdbx_description
1 polymer ?
#
loop_
_entity_poly.entity_id
_entity_poly.type
_entity_poly.pdbx_seq_one_letter_code
_entity_poly.pdbx_strand_id
1 'polypeptide(L)'
;MEFLFREFCNHAYLGQWELARACALALIKTVPHENNKQCLLSTLQNIAKNPHLVRSAWTTVSSPSCFSFLSCQLLHDVGCQDEAKTWKREADFNILLETFFKSSKSVLTELSSVHSHLLKIIHETSSSEHLDFNLVLSDESILSLKNAFSENPIIISKLLNMIYVPIDLNIDSNLNSVICDVHCQYLLRCMRALKSKSLKSNKSQNFTDSVLKIYTLLSIFPEYILDTTIKDFCMKNILNGSWTEAQSLLNDSLLTRLKPLLLILSWNACQSDASAMNVIEAVKSWNENGFDAVLMNACKTFKLNISLTDFCIMLYQFLHPEANLTEIQSKTRNILSNLQTQSLLKVVHSMFGLKNVPSEKITEILNTIQGNILSNPGLQLTDKAIYSGYLALSSVMEAIHFSCEYKDLVNARKISTPDLLQANFKNLDESLNKENSGEFENTYRSMSEYVNIEGPQSAYAMFILNRLEKAKKK
;
A
#
# COMPACT_ATOMS: atom_id res chain seq x y z
N MET A 1 6.78 66.83 -15.50
CA MET A 1 6.44 65.38 -15.54
C MET A 1 7.65 64.53 -15.86
N GLU A 2 8.39 64.84 -16.94
CA GLU A 2 9.66 64.18 -17.26
C GLU A 2 10.64 64.15 -16.08
N PHE A 3 10.68 65.23 -15.29
CA PHE A 3 11.44 65.29 -14.05
C PHE A 3 11.10 64.14 -13.08
N LEU A 4 9.81 63.94 -12.75
CA LEU A 4 9.39 62.91 -11.80
C LEU A 4 9.66 61.48 -12.32
N PHE A 5 9.50 61.24 -13.63
CA PHE A 5 9.82 59.94 -14.24
C PHE A 5 11.33 59.68 -14.21
N ARG A 6 12.14 60.69 -14.52
CA ARG A 6 13.60 60.61 -14.41
C ARG A 6 14.04 60.33 -12.98
N GLU A 7 13.47 61.02 -11.99
CA GLU A 7 13.78 60.74 -10.57
C GLU A 7 13.33 59.35 -10.15
N PHE A 8 12.17 58.86 -10.62
CA PHE A 8 11.77 57.47 -10.41
C PHE A 8 12.83 56.50 -10.94
N CYS A 9 13.26 56.65 -12.20
CA CYS A 9 14.27 55.77 -12.80
C CYS A 9 15.61 55.84 -12.05
N ASN A 10 16.05 57.03 -11.63
CA ASN A 10 17.27 57.22 -10.86
C ASN A 10 17.18 56.50 -9.50
N HIS A 11 16.13 56.75 -8.73
CA HIS A 11 15.96 56.12 -7.42
C HIS A 11 15.74 54.61 -7.53
N ALA A 12 15.01 54.15 -8.54
CA ALA A 12 14.84 52.73 -8.82
C ALA A 12 16.20 52.10 -9.12
N TYR A 13 16.98 52.67 -10.05
CA TYR A 13 18.32 52.21 -10.41
C TYR A 13 19.33 52.23 -9.26
N LEU A 14 19.12 53.08 -8.24
CA LEU A 14 19.95 53.12 -7.03
C LEU A 14 19.46 52.17 -5.93
N GLY A 15 18.34 51.48 -6.11
CA GLY A 15 17.74 50.62 -5.10
C GLY A 15 17.12 51.40 -3.92
N GLN A 16 16.71 52.65 -4.13
CA GLN A 16 16.06 53.52 -3.16
C GLN A 16 14.53 53.44 -3.32
N TRP A 17 13.95 52.32 -2.91
CA TRP A 17 12.57 51.97 -3.27
C TRP A 17 11.53 53.00 -2.78
N GLU A 18 11.62 53.48 -1.54
CA GLU A 18 10.59 54.40 -1.02
C GLU A 18 10.56 55.74 -1.77
N LEU A 19 11.73 56.25 -2.21
CA LEU A 19 11.82 57.45 -3.04
C LEU A 19 11.27 57.19 -4.44
N ALA A 20 11.65 56.06 -5.05
CA ALA A 20 11.11 55.64 -6.34
C ALA A 20 9.58 55.50 -6.30
N ARG A 21 9.05 54.80 -5.29
CA ARG A 21 7.61 54.61 -5.07
C ARG A 21 6.89 55.94 -4.88
N ALA A 22 7.45 56.89 -4.11
CA ALA A 22 6.88 58.21 -3.94
C ALA A 22 6.79 58.97 -5.29
N CYS A 23 7.85 58.95 -6.10
CA CYS A 23 7.84 59.53 -7.45
C CYS A 23 6.80 58.87 -8.35
N ALA A 24 6.71 57.54 -8.34
CA ALA A 24 5.74 56.78 -9.11
C ALA A 24 4.29 57.12 -8.72
N LEU A 25 3.97 57.12 -7.43
CA LEU A 25 2.63 57.49 -6.93
C LEU A 25 2.28 58.95 -7.26
N ALA A 26 3.24 59.87 -7.18
CA ALA A 26 3.04 61.25 -7.59
C ALA A 26 2.73 61.35 -9.09
N LEU A 27 3.45 60.62 -9.95
CA LEU A 27 3.18 60.53 -11.40
C LEU A 27 1.79 60.00 -11.69
N ILE A 28 1.35 58.96 -10.98
CA ILE A 28 0.02 58.36 -11.16
C ILE A 28 -1.09 59.31 -10.73
N LYS A 29 -0.91 60.05 -9.63
CA LYS A 29 -1.92 60.98 -9.10
C LYS A 29 -2.07 62.26 -9.91
N THR A 30 -0.99 62.75 -10.52
CA THR A 30 -0.96 64.10 -11.09
C THR A 30 -1.59 64.22 -12.49
N VAL A 31 -2.01 63.13 -13.15
CA VAL A 31 -2.10 63.15 -14.62
C VAL A 31 -3.24 62.31 -15.26
N PRO A 32 -4.02 62.92 -16.19
CA PRO A 32 -4.86 62.26 -17.21
C PRO A 32 -4.15 61.94 -18.56
N HIS A 33 -2.86 62.28 -18.75
CA HIS A 33 -2.05 61.86 -19.90
C HIS A 33 -1.58 60.40 -19.80
N GLU A 34 -2.03 59.58 -20.75
CA GLU A 34 -1.74 58.15 -20.84
C GLU A 34 -0.25 57.81 -21.05
N ASN A 35 0.52 58.65 -21.76
CA ASN A 35 1.90 58.30 -22.18
C ASN A 35 2.88 58.08 -21.02
N ASN A 36 2.97 59.02 -20.06
CA ASN A 36 3.91 58.89 -18.94
C ASN A 36 3.52 57.76 -17.98
N LYS A 37 2.21 57.55 -17.81
CA LYS A 37 1.68 56.41 -17.05
C LYS A 37 2.09 55.11 -17.73
N GLN A 38 1.93 55.02 -19.05
CA GLN A 38 2.33 53.82 -19.81
C GLN A 38 3.84 53.56 -19.74
N CYS A 39 4.68 54.60 -19.83
CA CYS A 39 6.13 54.48 -19.64
C CYS A 39 6.48 53.96 -18.24
N LEU A 40 5.85 54.49 -17.19
CA LEU A 40 6.03 54.03 -15.82
C LEU A 40 5.63 52.56 -15.66
N LEU A 41 4.44 52.19 -16.16
CA LEU A 41 3.94 50.81 -16.09
C LEU A 41 4.86 49.85 -16.83
N SER A 42 5.26 50.17 -18.07
CA SER A 42 6.21 49.35 -18.83
C SER A 42 7.57 49.19 -18.14
N THR A 43 8.03 50.24 -17.44
CA THR A 43 9.28 50.21 -16.68
C THR A 43 9.14 49.30 -15.46
N LEU A 44 8.04 49.42 -14.70
CA LEU A 44 7.76 48.55 -13.56
C LEU A 44 7.59 47.09 -13.99
N GLN A 45 6.95 46.82 -15.12
CA GLN A 45 6.84 45.48 -15.71
C GLN A 45 8.23 44.92 -16.08
N ASN A 46 9.08 45.73 -16.71
CA ASN A 46 10.44 45.33 -17.05
C ASN A 46 11.29 45.01 -15.83
N ILE A 47 11.16 45.80 -14.76
CA ILE A 47 11.83 45.55 -13.48
C ILE A 47 11.28 44.29 -12.80
N ALA A 48 9.96 44.09 -12.81
CA ALA A 48 9.33 42.89 -12.25
C ALA A 48 9.84 41.62 -12.95
N LYS A 49 9.93 41.64 -14.29
CA LYS A 49 10.46 40.53 -15.10
C LYS A 49 11.96 40.33 -14.94
N ASN A 50 12.72 41.44 -14.87
CA ASN A 50 14.18 41.43 -14.89
C ASN A 50 14.74 42.30 -13.76
N PRO A 51 14.66 41.87 -12.49
CA PRO A 51 15.08 42.68 -11.36
C PRO A 51 16.56 43.06 -11.38
N HIS A 52 17.40 42.30 -12.09
CA HIS A 52 18.82 42.59 -12.24
C HIS A 52 19.14 43.82 -13.11
N LEU A 53 18.15 44.39 -13.80
CA LEU A 53 18.29 45.67 -14.51
C LEU A 53 18.52 46.84 -13.55
N VAL A 54 18.10 46.69 -12.30
CA VAL A 54 18.32 47.68 -11.24
C VAL A 54 19.70 47.47 -10.66
N ARG A 55 20.56 48.50 -10.75
CA ARG A 55 21.84 48.48 -10.05
C ARG A 55 21.63 48.54 -8.56
N SER A 56 22.55 47.93 -7.87
CA SER A 56 22.36 47.66 -6.46
C SER A 56 23.49 48.29 -5.66
N ALA A 57 23.38 49.61 -5.49
CA ALA A 57 24.10 50.31 -4.43
C ALA A 57 23.39 50.13 -3.07
N TRP A 58 22.96 48.89 -2.78
CA TRP A 58 21.99 48.46 -1.76
C TRP A 58 22.01 49.30 -0.47
N THR A 59 21.06 50.23 -0.32
CA THR A 59 20.84 50.93 0.95
C THR A 59 19.50 50.62 1.60
N THR A 60 18.44 50.26 0.83
CA THR A 60 17.08 50.09 1.40
C THR A 60 16.39 48.77 1.09
N VAL A 61 16.75 48.07 0.00
CA VAL A 61 16.18 46.76 -0.37
C VAL A 61 17.24 45.68 -0.17
N SER A 62 16.87 44.45 0.18
CA SER A 62 17.82 43.38 0.52
C SER A 62 18.29 42.53 -0.66
N SER A 63 17.48 42.42 -1.73
CA SER A 63 17.80 41.60 -2.91
C SER A 63 17.05 42.04 -4.18
N PRO A 64 17.46 41.58 -5.38
CA PRO A 64 16.81 41.99 -6.64
C PRO A 64 15.38 41.47 -6.67
N SER A 65 15.17 40.25 -6.15
CA SER A 65 13.86 39.60 -6.03
C SER A 65 12.90 40.41 -5.14
N CYS A 66 13.39 41.01 -4.04
CA CYS A 66 12.61 41.97 -3.26
C CYS A 66 12.17 43.18 -4.09
N PHE A 67 13.02 43.68 -4.97
CA PHE A 67 12.69 44.81 -5.85
C PHE A 67 11.62 44.41 -6.89
N SER A 68 11.71 43.19 -7.45
CA SER A 68 10.66 42.64 -8.32
C SER A 68 9.32 42.54 -7.58
N PHE A 69 9.31 41.98 -6.36
CA PHE A 69 8.11 41.88 -5.53
C PHE A 69 7.46 43.24 -5.27
N LEU A 70 8.26 44.22 -4.85
CA LEU A 70 7.79 45.58 -4.58
C LEU A 70 7.25 46.26 -5.83
N SER A 71 7.89 46.04 -6.99
CA SER A 71 7.40 46.51 -8.29
C SER A 71 6.06 45.88 -8.65
N CYS A 72 5.90 44.58 -8.42
CA CYS A 72 4.61 43.88 -8.62
C CYS A 72 3.53 44.40 -7.68
N GLN A 73 3.87 44.69 -6.42
CA GLN A 73 2.93 45.26 -5.46
C GLN A 73 2.44 46.63 -5.92
N LEU A 74 3.33 47.49 -6.41
CA LEU A 74 2.94 48.79 -6.94
C LEU A 74 2.08 48.66 -8.21
N LEU A 75 2.40 47.73 -9.12
CA LEU A 75 1.56 47.42 -10.29
C LEU A 75 0.15 46.96 -9.89
N HIS A 76 0.05 46.15 -8.82
CA HIS A 76 -1.24 45.74 -8.28
C HIS A 76 -2.02 46.92 -7.69
N ASP A 77 -1.37 47.78 -6.90
CA ASP A 77 -1.99 48.96 -6.27
C ASP A 77 -2.57 49.95 -7.29
N VAL A 78 -2.06 49.95 -8.53
CA VAL A 78 -2.52 50.82 -9.63
C VAL A 78 -3.52 50.16 -10.58
N GLY A 79 -3.92 48.90 -10.30
CA GLY A 79 -4.95 48.18 -11.05
C GLY A 79 -4.45 47.27 -12.17
N CYS A 80 -3.14 47.04 -12.33
CA CYS A 80 -2.60 46.08 -13.29
C CYS A 80 -2.52 44.68 -12.65
N GLN A 81 -3.58 43.87 -12.76
CA GLN A 81 -3.73 42.67 -11.94
C GLN A 81 -3.19 41.36 -12.53
N ASP A 82 -3.34 41.11 -13.83
CA ASP A 82 -3.24 39.72 -14.33
C ASP A 82 -1.79 39.22 -14.42
N GLU A 83 -0.92 39.92 -15.15
CA GLU A 83 0.49 39.50 -15.29
C GLU A 83 1.31 39.72 -14.01
N ALA A 84 0.96 40.73 -13.21
CA ALA A 84 1.66 41.07 -11.98
C ALA A 84 1.55 39.98 -10.91
N LYS A 85 0.46 39.18 -10.91
CA LYS A 85 0.28 38.06 -9.98
C LYS A 85 1.33 36.97 -10.20
N THR A 86 1.64 36.65 -11.46
CA THR A 86 2.62 35.60 -11.80
C THR A 86 4.03 36.03 -11.40
N TRP A 87 4.44 37.25 -11.77
CA TRP A 87 5.76 37.76 -11.38
C TRP A 87 5.89 37.96 -9.87
N LYS A 88 4.79 38.31 -9.18
CA LYS A 88 4.79 38.39 -7.71
C LYS A 88 5.07 37.03 -7.09
N ARG A 89 4.43 35.95 -7.57
CA ARG A 89 4.69 34.58 -7.10
C ARG A 89 6.14 34.16 -7.36
N GLU A 90 6.67 34.49 -8.54
CA GLU A 90 8.07 34.23 -8.90
C GLU A 90 9.04 35.00 -7.99
N ALA A 91 8.77 36.28 -7.74
CA ALA A 91 9.56 37.10 -6.83
C ALA A 91 9.51 36.58 -5.38
N ASP A 92 8.32 36.23 -4.87
CA ASP A 92 8.14 35.63 -3.56
C ASP A 92 8.99 34.35 -3.41
N PHE A 93 8.95 33.48 -4.42
CA PHE A 93 9.74 32.26 -4.44
C PHE A 93 11.25 32.55 -4.44
N ASN A 94 11.71 33.47 -5.30
CA ASN A 94 13.13 33.83 -5.39
C ASN A 94 13.65 34.51 -4.12
N ILE A 95 12.83 35.31 -3.42
CA ILE A 95 13.20 35.89 -2.11
C ILE A 95 13.44 34.77 -1.09
N LEU A 96 12.55 33.77 -1.03
CA LEU A 96 12.74 32.63 -0.14
C LEU A 96 14.00 31.85 -0.52
N LEU A 97 14.21 31.59 -1.80
CA LEU A 97 15.42 30.91 -2.28
C LEU A 97 16.70 31.65 -1.88
N GLU A 98 16.80 32.94 -2.18
CA GLU A 98 17.97 33.77 -1.87
C GLU A 98 18.24 33.85 -0.35
N THR A 99 17.21 33.74 0.47
CA THR A 99 17.33 33.76 1.93
C THR A 99 18.02 32.50 2.47
N PHE A 100 17.70 31.32 1.93
CA PHE A 100 18.19 30.04 2.44
C PHE A 100 19.39 29.48 1.67
N PHE A 101 19.52 29.80 0.39
CA PHE A 101 20.51 29.20 -0.50
C PHE A 101 21.52 30.21 -1.05
N LYS A 102 21.72 31.34 -0.36
CA LYS A 102 22.66 32.41 -0.76
C LYS A 102 24.07 31.89 -1.09
N SER A 103 24.50 30.82 -0.42
CA SER A 103 25.82 30.21 -0.59
C SER A 103 25.93 29.29 -1.81
N SER A 104 24.83 28.75 -2.35
CA SER A 104 24.86 27.82 -3.49
C SER A 104 24.13 28.40 -4.70
N LYS A 105 24.93 28.97 -5.62
CA LYS A 105 24.41 29.57 -6.85
C LYS A 105 23.77 28.53 -7.78
N SER A 106 24.31 27.30 -7.84
CA SER A 106 23.75 26.20 -8.65
C SER A 106 22.33 25.87 -8.21
N VAL A 107 22.12 25.67 -6.90
CA VAL A 107 20.80 25.37 -6.30
C VAL A 107 19.81 26.51 -6.54
N LEU A 108 20.24 27.77 -6.38
CA LEU A 108 19.40 28.93 -6.68
C LEU A 108 18.94 28.92 -8.14
N THR A 109 19.86 28.73 -9.09
CA THR A 109 19.53 28.77 -10.52
C THR A 109 18.64 27.61 -10.93
N GLU A 110 18.86 26.42 -10.38
CA GLU A 110 18.07 25.23 -10.69
C GLU A 110 16.65 25.36 -10.16
N LEU A 111 16.48 25.66 -8.87
CA LEU A 111 15.16 25.76 -8.25
C LEU A 111 14.35 26.93 -8.83
N SER A 112 15.00 28.07 -9.10
CA SER A 112 14.37 29.22 -9.78
C SER A 112 13.89 28.82 -11.18
N SER A 113 14.76 28.15 -11.96
CA SER A 113 14.40 27.64 -13.28
C SER A 113 13.21 26.69 -13.21
N VAL A 114 13.21 25.69 -12.33
CA VAL A 114 12.10 24.73 -12.17
C VAL A 114 10.79 25.47 -11.87
N HIS A 115 10.80 26.42 -10.93
CA HIS A 115 9.61 27.19 -10.58
C HIS A 115 9.10 28.05 -11.75
N SER A 116 9.99 28.76 -12.47
CA SER A 116 9.60 29.56 -13.62
C SER A 116 9.01 28.70 -14.74
N HIS A 117 9.51 27.48 -14.96
CA HIS A 117 8.92 26.54 -15.91
C HIS A 117 7.52 26.08 -15.45
N LEU A 118 7.34 25.75 -14.17
CA LEU A 118 6.04 25.39 -13.63
C LEU A 118 5.01 26.51 -13.77
N LEU A 119 5.39 27.77 -13.50
CA LEU A 119 4.51 28.91 -13.69
C LEU A 119 4.07 29.10 -15.15
N LYS A 120 4.96 28.84 -16.12
CA LYS A 120 4.62 28.87 -17.55
C LYS A 120 3.60 27.79 -17.89
N ILE A 121 3.83 26.56 -17.43
CA ILE A 121 2.90 25.44 -17.68
C ILE A 121 1.52 25.73 -17.11
N ILE A 122 1.45 26.22 -15.85
CA ILE A 122 0.18 26.59 -15.20
C ILE A 122 -0.57 27.68 -15.98
N HIS A 123 0.14 28.57 -16.66
CA HIS A 123 -0.46 29.63 -17.47
C HIS A 123 -0.83 29.15 -18.89
N GLU A 124 -0.12 28.17 -19.43
CA GLU A 124 -0.29 27.66 -20.80
C GLU A 124 -1.28 26.49 -20.91
N THR A 125 -1.61 25.79 -19.82
CA THR A 125 -2.53 24.62 -19.83
C THR A 125 -3.97 24.91 -20.24
N SER A 126 -4.33 26.15 -20.57
CA SER A 126 -5.53 26.45 -21.37
C SER A 126 -5.44 25.96 -22.83
N SER A 127 -4.25 25.65 -23.34
CA SER A 127 -4.02 25.06 -24.66
C SER A 127 -3.49 23.63 -24.54
N SER A 128 -4.25 22.67 -25.07
CA SER A 128 -4.15 21.20 -24.95
C SER A 128 -2.90 20.55 -25.60
N GLU A 129 -1.72 21.15 -25.51
CA GLU A 129 -0.50 20.51 -26.04
C GLU A 129 0.21 19.72 -24.93
N HIS A 130 0.42 18.43 -25.17
CA HIS A 130 1.20 17.56 -24.29
C HIS A 130 2.66 18.04 -24.30
N LEU A 131 3.08 18.64 -23.19
CA LEU A 131 4.45 19.10 -23.00
C LEU A 131 5.26 18.05 -22.23
N ASP A 132 6.14 17.34 -22.94
CA ASP A 132 7.11 16.41 -22.33
C ASP A 132 8.22 17.20 -21.61
N PHE A 133 8.00 17.52 -20.33
CA PHE A 133 9.01 18.15 -19.49
C PHE A 133 9.50 17.20 -18.40
N ASN A 134 10.76 16.80 -18.52
CA ASN A 134 11.45 16.03 -17.49
C ASN A 134 12.12 16.97 -16.49
N LEU A 135 11.35 17.44 -15.50
CA LEU A 135 11.87 18.24 -14.39
C LEU A 135 12.52 17.32 -13.35
N VAL A 136 13.85 17.27 -13.36
CA VAL A 136 14.66 16.50 -12.41
C VAL A 136 15.50 17.47 -11.58
N LEU A 137 15.46 17.32 -10.26
CA LEU A 137 16.35 18.05 -9.35
C LEU A 137 17.67 17.32 -9.20
N SER A 138 18.76 18.08 -9.21
CA SER A 138 20.10 17.59 -8.93
C SER A 138 20.24 17.11 -7.48
N ASP A 139 21.15 16.16 -7.26
CA ASP A 139 21.47 15.66 -5.92
C ASP A 139 21.95 16.78 -4.98
N GLU A 140 22.64 17.80 -5.51
CA GLU A 140 23.08 18.98 -4.75
C GLU A 140 21.88 19.77 -4.20
N SER A 141 20.87 20.01 -5.05
CA SER A 141 19.63 20.69 -4.66
C SER A 141 18.85 19.87 -3.64
N ILE A 142 18.72 18.56 -3.85
CA ILE A 142 18.01 17.68 -2.92
C ILE A 142 18.70 17.67 -1.55
N LEU A 143 20.04 17.55 -1.52
CA LEU A 143 20.80 17.58 -0.28
C LEU A 143 20.69 18.92 0.44
N SER A 144 20.78 20.03 -0.31
CA SER A 144 20.63 21.39 0.22
C SER A 144 19.25 21.61 0.80
N LEU A 145 18.19 21.16 0.11
CA LEU A 145 16.82 21.19 0.60
C LEU A 145 16.67 20.39 1.91
N LYS A 146 17.21 19.17 1.97
CA LYS A 146 17.18 18.34 3.21
C LYS A 146 17.88 19.00 4.40
N ASN A 147 18.99 19.68 4.14
CA ASN A 147 19.73 20.42 5.17
C ASN A 147 18.94 21.65 5.64
N ALA A 148 18.46 22.48 4.70
CA ALA A 148 17.68 23.68 5.01
C ALA A 148 16.36 23.32 5.72
N PHE A 149 15.70 22.23 5.33
CA PHE A 149 14.48 21.74 5.99
C PHE A 149 14.74 21.41 7.47
N SER A 150 15.97 20.98 7.78
CA SER A 150 16.37 20.70 9.16
C SER A 150 16.51 21.95 10.02
N GLU A 151 16.82 23.08 9.42
CA GLU A 151 16.97 24.38 10.08
C GLU A 151 15.63 25.10 10.23
N ASN A 152 14.84 25.17 9.14
CA ASN A 152 13.56 25.87 9.12
C ASN A 152 12.49 25.10 8.33
N PRO A 153 11.80 24.11 8.94
CA PRO A 153 10.87 23.24 8.23
C PRO A 153 9.66 24.00 7.68
N ILE A 154 9.21 25.07 8.34
CA ILE A 154 8.03 25.83 7.94
C ILE A 154 8.27 26.53 6.61
N ILE A 155 9.38 27.26 6.52
CA ILE A 155 9.67 28.05 5.32
C ILE A 155 10.07 27.14 4.16
N ILE A 156 10.86 26.10 4.41
CA ILE A 156 11.24 25.17 3.34
C ILE A 156 10.03 24.37 2.86
N SER A 157 9.12 23.96 3.73
CA SER A 157 7.88 23.31 3.25
C SER A 157 7.02 24.26 2.41
N LYS A 158 6.92 25.55 2.78
CA LYS A 158 6.29 26.57 1.92
C LYS A 158 6.97 26.67 0.55
N LEU A 159 8.30 26.64 0.51
CA LEU A 159 9.09 26.66 -0.72
C LEU A 159 8.84 25.41 -1.57
N LEU A 160 8.84 24.22 -0.95
CA LEU A 160 8.55 22.96 -1.64
C LEU A 160 7.12 22.92 -2.18
N ASN A 161 6.14 23.50 -1.46
CA ASN A 161 4.77 23.61 -1.92
C ASN A 161 4.62 24.57 -3.13
N MET A 162 5.52 25.55 -3.29
CA MET A 162 5.54 26.43 -4.47
C MET A 162 6.05 25.72 -5.73
N ILE A 163 6.88 24.69 -5.59
CA ILE A 163 7.38 23.86 -6.71
C ILE A 163 6.64 22.52 -6.83
N TYR A 164 5.62 22.29 -6.02
CA TYR A 164 4.80 21.09 -6.12
C TYR A 164 3.89 21.18 -7.35
N VAL A 165 3.81 20.10 -8.13
CA VAL A 165 3.00 20.03 -9.34
C VAL A 165 1.58 19.59 -9.00
N PRO A 166 0.56 20.41 -9.25
CA PRO A 166 -0.84 20.02 -9.11
C PRO A 166 -1.19 18.72 -9.89
N ILE A 167 -2.00 17.84 -9.28
CA ILE A 167 -2.34 16.51 -9.82
C ILE A 167 -3.09 16.62 -11.17
N ASP A 168 -3.83 17.70 -11.37
CA ASP A 168 -4.61 18.00 -12.57
C ASP A 168 -3.75 18.30 -13.81
N LEU A 169 -2.46 18.63 -13.64
CA LEU A 169 -1.60 18.96 -14.77
C LEU A 169 -1.03 17.73 -15.51
N ASN A 170 -1.27 16.51 -15.02
CA ASN A 170 -0.82 15.24 -15.62
C ASN A 170 0.64 15.27 -16.15
N ILE A 171 1.54 15.95 -15.42
CA ILE A 171 2.95 16.04 -15.78
C ILE A 171 3.66 14.82 -15.19
N ASP A 172 4.22 13.98 -16.06
CA ASP A 172 5.07 12.86 -15.65
C ASP A 172 6.41 13.40 -15.16
N SER A 173 6.42 13.91 -13.91
CA SER A 173 7.62 14.43 -13.27
C SER A 173 7.90 13.69 -11.98
N ASN A 174 9.17 13.30 -11.81
CA ASN A 174 9.69 12.79 -10.54
C ASN A 174 9.80 13.90 -9.47
N LEU A 175 9.44 15.14 -9.80
CA LEU A 175 9.56 16.27 -8.88
C LEU A 175 8.69 16.08 -7.62
N ASN A 176 7.42 15.69 -7.80
CA ASN A 176 6.52 15.46 -6.67
C ASN A 176 7.02 14.33 -5.76
N SER A 177 7.53 13.24 -6.33
CA SER A 177 8.07 12.13 -5.53
C SER A 177 9.32 12.54 -4.75
N VAL A 178 10.19 13.37 -5.33
CA VAL A 178 11.36 13.95 -4.66
C VAL A 178 10.95 14.90 -3.53
N ILE A 179 9.98 15.80 -3.76
CA ILE A 179 9.45 16.69 -2.72
C ILE A 179 8.87 15.90 -1.55
N CYS A 180 8.10 14.86 -1.87
CA CYS A 180 7.54 13.92 -0.90
C CYS A 180 8.64 13.18 -0.12
N ASP A 181 9.71 12.72 -0.78
CA ASP A 181 10.87 12.09 -0.13
C ASP A 181 11.54 13.03 0.86
N VAL A 182 11.80 14.30 0.48
CA VAL A 182 12.41 15.29 1.39
C VAL A 182 11.57 15.46 2.66
N HIS A 183 10.25 15.62 2.51
CA HIS A 183 9.33 15.74 3.64
C HIS A 183 9.32 14.47 4.52
N CYS A 184 9.22 13.28 3.91
CA CYS A 184 9.20 12.01 4.64
C CYS A 184 10.50 11.74 5.38
N GLN A 185 11.65 11.98 4.75
CA GLN A 185 12.95 11.81 5.39
C GLN A 185 13.09 12.72 6.60
N TYR A 186 12.60 13.97 6.52
CA TYR A 186 12.61 14.86 7.66
C TYR A 186 11.66 14.41 8.78
N LEU A 187 10.43 14.01 8.46
CA LEU A 187 9.48 13.47 9.43
C LEU A 187 10.06 12.25 10.15
N LEU A 188 10.63 11.31 9.40
CA LEU A 188 11.31 10.13 9.94
C LEU A 188 12.49 10.51 10.84
N ARG A 189 13.27 11.52 10.46
CA ARG A 189 14.36 12.04 11.30
C ARG A 189 13.84 12.61 12.62
N CYS A 190 12.75 13.38 12.60
CA CYS A 190 12.10 13.91 13.80
C CYS A 190 11.56 12.78 14.70
N MET A 191 10.90 11.77 14.12
CA MET A 191 10.40 10.61 14.85
C MET A 191 11.51 9.78 15.49
N ARG A 192 12.62 9.53 14.76
CA ARG A 192 13.81 8.84 15.29
C ARG A 192 14.43 9.63 16.44
N ALA A 193 14.54 10.96 16.30
CA ALA A 193 15.05 11.83 17.35
C ALA A 193 14.18 11.74 18.61
N LEU A 194 12.86 11.74 18.46
CA LEU A 194 11.90 11.52 19.56
C LEU A 194 12.09 10.18 20.25
N LYS A 195 12.15 9.08 19.48
CA LYS A 195 12.34 7.74 20.01
C LYS A 195 13.64 7.61 20.79
N SER A 196 14.73 8.20 20.28
CA SER A 196 16.02 8.17 20.97
C SER A 196 16.03 8.97 22.27
N LYS A 197 15.21 10.03 22.37
CA LYS A 197 15.05 10.85 23.57
C LYS A 197 14.12 10.19 24.60
N SER A 198 13.04 9.55 24.17
CA SER A 198 12.10 8.88 25.11
C SER A 198 12.78 7.74 25.87
N LEU A 199 13.73 7.05 25.24
CA LEU A 199 14.51 5.99 25.87
C LEU A 199 15.55 6.49 26.88
N LYS A 200 15.95 7.77 26.83
CA LYS A 200 17.15 8.28 27.52
C LYS A 200 16.89 9.32 28.62
N SER A 201 15.71 9.92 28.75
CA SER A 201 15.52 10.96 29.78
C SER A 201 14.11 11.11 30.33
N ASN A 202 14.00 11.19 31.66
CA ASN A 202 12.79 11.59 32.41
C ASN A 202 12.53 13.13 32.38
N LYS A 203 13.22 13.90 31.53
CA LYS A 203 13.04 15.37 31.46
C LYS A 203 11.93 15.72 30.47
N SER A 204 10.76 16.11 31.00
CA SER A 204 9.51 16.37 30.25
C SER A 204 9.61 17.45 29.16
N GLN A 205 10.44 18.48 29.34
CA GLN A 205 10.44 19.65 28.45
C GLN A 205 10.91 19.34 27.01
N ASN A 206 11.96 18.51 26.85
CA ASN A 206 12.53 18.20 25.54
C ASN A 206 11.62 17.29 24.68
N PHE A 207 10.71 16.56 25.32
CA PHE A 207 9.72 15.73 24.66
C PHE A 207 8.64 16.60 24.03
N THR A 208 8.10 17.57 24.79
CA THR A 208 7.08 18.52 24.32
C THR A 208 7.54 19.28 23.08
N ASP A 209 8.76 19.80 23.06
CA ASP A 209 9.29 20.54 21.89
C ASP A 209 9.39 19.66 20.64
N SER A 210 9.74 18.38 20.83
CA SER A 210 9.91 17.45 19.73
C SER A 210 8.55 16.97 19.20
N VAL A 211 7.55 16.81 20.08
CA VAL A 211 6.15 16.53 19.71
C VAL A 211 5.53 17.71 18.98
N LEU A 212 5.75 18.94 19.46
CA LEU A 212 5.31 20.16 18.77
C LEU A 212 5.90 20.26 17.37
N LYS A 213 7.19 19.94 17.19
CA LYS A 213 7.80 19.87 15.85
C LYS A 213 7.10 18.87 14.93
N ILE A 214 6.71 17.69 15.44
CA ILE A 214 5.93 16.74 14.64
C ILE A 214 4.55 17.31 14.28
N TYR A 215 3.82 17.89 15.24
CA TYR A 215 2.51 18.47 14.95
C TYR A 215 2.60 19.63 13.96
N THR A 216 3.58 20.51 14.12
CA THR A 216 3.87 21.57 13.17
C THR A 216 4.16 20.97 11.80
N LEU A 217 4.98 19.92 11.69
CA LEU A 217 5.23 19.25 10.42
C LEU A 217 3.95 18.71 9.81
N LEU A 218 3.20 17.89 10.54
CA LEU A 218 1.93 17.31 10.08
C LEU A 218 0.92 18.38 9.65
N SER A 219 0.93 19.56 10.29
CA SER A 219 0.07 20.68 9.90
C SER A 219 0.48 21.40 8.61
N ILE A 220 1.73 21.22 8.17
CA ILE A 220 2.27 21.87 6.96
C ILE A 220 2.31 20.88 5.78
N PHE A 221 2.25 19.58 6.05
CA PHE A 221 2.03 18.58 5.01
C PHE A 221 0.71 18.89 4.28
N PRO A 222 0.74 19.05 2.95
CA PRO A 222 -0.48 19.12 2.18
C PRO A 222 -1.30 17.84 2.39
N GLU A 223 -2.62 17.96 2.55
CA GLU A 223 -3.50 16.82 2.89
C GLU A 223 -3.34 15.64 1.91
N TYR A 224 -3.14 15.94 0.62
CA TYR A 224 -2.91 14.93 -0.41
C TYR A 224 -1.53 14.25 -0.30
N ILE A 225 -0.50 14.93 0.22
CA ILE A 225 0.83 14.34 0.47
C ILE A 225 0.74 13.35 1.63
N LEU A 226 -0.06 13.66 2.66
CA LEU A 226 -0.21 12.77 3.80
C LEU A 226 -0.86 11.44 3.39
N ASP A 227 -1.89 11.50 2.55
CA ASP A 227 -2.63 10.32 2.09
C ASP A 227 -1.86 9.50 1.06
N THR A 228 -1.19 10.14 0.09
CA THR A 228 -0.39 9.43 -0.92
C THR A 228 0.96 8.99 -0.39
N THR A 229 1.70 9.85 0.31
CA THR A 229 3.12 9.60 0.59
C THR A 229 3.33 8.63 1.74
N ILE A 230 2.58 8.76 2.84
CA ILE A 230 2.71 7.80 3.95
C ILE A 230 2.27 6.42 3.47
N LYS A 231 1.17 6.37 2.71
CA LYS A 231 0.66 5.16 2.10
C LYS A 231 1.69 4.55 1.15
N ASP A 232 2.18 5.30 0.16
CA ASP A 232 3.12 4.81 -0.85
C ASP A 232 4.45 4.41 -0.24
N PHE A 233 4.97 5.18 0.73
CA PHE A 233 6.17 4.82 1.47
C PHE A 233 5.99 3.51 2.23
N CYS A 234 4.90 3.36 2.99
CA CYS A 234 4.63 2.14 3.75
C CYS A 234 4.42 0.96 2.81
N MET A 235 3.60 1.12 1.78
CA MET A 235 3.30 0.06 0.82
C MET A 235 4.57 -0.38 0.08
N LYS A 236 5.41 0.55 -0.40
CA LYS A 236 6.68 0.24 -1.05
C LYS A 236 7.61 -0.55 -0.12
N ASN A 237 7.74 -0.14 1.14
CA ASN A 237 8.58 -0.84 2.11
C ASN A 237 8.04 -2.22 2.46
N ILE A 238 6.72 -2.37 2.61
CA ILE A 238 6.09 -3.68 2.82
C ILE A 238 6.35 -4.59 1.61
N LEU A 239 6.09 -4.11 0.40
CA LEU A 239 6.26 -4.89 -0.84
C LEU A 239 7.73 -5.31 -1.06
N ASN A 240 8.68 -4.50 -0.62
CA ASN A 240 10.11 -4.77 -0.72
C ASN A 240 10.69 -5.62 0.44
N GLY A 241 9.87 -6.04 1.41
CA GLY A 241 10.33 -6.84 2.57
C GLY A 241 10.94 -6.02 3.70
N SER A 242 11.00 -4.70 3.58
CA SER A 242 11.45 -3.76 4.61
C SER A 242 10.35 -3.46 5.64
N TRP A 243 9.66 -4.49 6.14
CA TRP A 243 8.53 -4.30 7.08
C TRP A 243 8.95 -3.54 8.34
N THR A 244 10.16 -3.74 8.84
CA THR A 244 10.66 -3.04 10.05
C THR A 244 10.69 -1.52 9.88
N GLU A 245 10.95 -1.02 8.67
CA GLU A 245 10.94 0.41 8.37
C GLU A 245 9.51 0.96 8.37
N ALA A 246 8.60 0.30 7.66
CA ALA A 246 7.17 0.64 7.66
C ALA A 246 6.58 0.56 9.09
N GLN A 247 6.89 -0.52 9.82
CA GLN A 247 6.45 -0.73 11.19
C GLN A 247 7.00 0.34 12.13
N SER A 248 8.24 0.81 11.93
CA SER A 248 8.82 1.87 12.76
C SER A 248 8.04 3.19 12.66
N LEU A 249 7.55 3.51 11.47
CA LEU A 249 6.70 4.67 11.20
C LEU A 249 5.29 4.45 11.75
N LEU A 250 4.72 3.29 11.45
CA LEU A 250 3.35 2.96 11.84
C LEU A 250 3.20 2.64 13.34
N ASN A 251 4.29 2.46 14.10
CA ASN A 251 4.24 2.29 15.56
C ASN A 251 3.93 3.59 16.31
N ASP A 252 3.90 4.73 15.62
CA ASP A 252 3.41 5.97 16.20
C ASP A 252 1.92 5.85 16.58
N SER A 253 1.52 6.45 17.70
CA SER A 253 0.13 6.41 18.18
C SER A 253 -0.88 6.96 17.17
N LEU A 254 -0.49 7.93 16.35
CA LEU A 254 -1.37 8.56 15.36
C LEU A 254 -1.52 7.67 14.11
N LEU A 255 -0.42 7.06 13.67
CA LEU A 255 -0.38 6.25 12.44
C LEU A 255 -0.71 4.78 12.67
N THR A 256 -0.67 4.31 13.92
CA THR A 256 -0.95 2.91 14.26
C THR A 256 -2.25 2.47 13.63
N ARG A 257 -3.29 3.30 13.68
CA ARG A 257 -4.63 3.02 13.12
C ARG A 257 -4.64 2.71 11.62
N LEU A 258 -3.64 3.15 10.86
CA LEU A 258 -3.54 2.90 9.42
C LEU A 258 -2.92 1.54 9.09
N LYS A 259 -2.28 0.84 10.04
CA LYS A 259 -1.61 -0.45 9.78
C LYS A 259 -2.51 -1.49 9.09
N PRO A 260 -3.73 -1.78 9.59
CA PRO A 260 -4.63 -2.77 8.99
C PRO A 260 -4.90 -2.46 7.51
N LEU A 261 -5.22 -1.20 7.24
CA LEU A 261 -5.55 -0.71 5.92
C LEU A 261 -4.35 -0.82 4.98
N LEU A 262 -3.17 -0.40 5.41
CA LEU A 262 -1.95 -0.46 4.59
C LEU A 262 -1.53 -1.89 4.27
N LEU A 263 -1.66 -2.84 5.19
CA LEU A 263 -1.39 -4.26 4.92
C LEU A 263 -2.35 -4.84 3.86
N ILE A 264 -3.65 -4.51 3.96
CA ILE A 264 -4.66 -4.94 2.98
C ILE A 264 -4.40 -4.29 1.61
N LEU A 265 -4.10 -2.99 1.58
CA LEU A 265 -3.79 -2.27 0.34
C LEU A 265 -2.50 -2.79 -0.31
N SER A 266 -1.47 -3.10 0.48
CA SER A 266 -0.24 -3.73 0.00
C SER A 266 -0.51 -5.06 -0.69
N TRP A 267 -1.38 -5.91 -0.14
CA TRP A 267 -1.76 -7.16 -0.79
C TRP A 267 -2.34 -6.93 -2.19
N ASN A 268 -3.25 -5.97 -2.33
CA ASN A 268 -3.88 -5.64 -3.62
C ASN A 268 -2.89 -5.04 -4.63
N ALA A 269 -1.78 -4.49 -4.17
CA ALA A 269 -0.71 -3.95 -4.99
C ALA A 269 0.40 -4.98 -5.31
N CYS A 270 0.31 -6.21 -4.81
CA CYS A 270 1.32 -7.25 -5.07
C CYS A 270 1.32 -7.67 -6.54
N GLN A 271 2.46 -7.48 -7.21
CA GLN A 271 2.65 -7.89 -8.61
C GLN A 271 3.45 -9.20 -8.72
N SER A 272 4.34 -9.48 -7.76
CA SER A 272 5.23 -10.66 -7.75
C SER A 272 4.99 -11.58 -6.55
N ASP A 273 5.40 -12.84 -6.69
CA ASP A 273 5.30 -13.83 -5.61
C ASP A 273 6.19 -13.44 -4.41
N ALA A 274 7.36 -12.85 -4.66
CA ALA A 274 8.21 -12.29 -3.62
C ALA A 274 7.48 -11.18 -2.82
N SER A 275 6.81 -10.24 -3.51
CA SER A 275 6.07 -9.17 -2.84
C SER A 275 4.89 -9.71 -2.01
N ALA A 276 4.23 -10.77 -2.49
CA ALA A 276 3.16 -11.44 -1.76
C ALA A 276 3.67 -12.10 -0.47
N MET A 277 4.83 -12.77 -0.52
CA MET A 277 5.47 -13.35 0.67
C MET A 277 5.83 -12.27 1.69
N ASN A 278 6.40 -11.15 1.24
CA ASN A 278 6.74 -10.03 2.12
C ASN A 278 5.51 -9.47 2.85
N VAL A 279 4.38 -9.34 2.16
CA VAL A 279 3.10 -8.93 2.78
C VAL A 279 2.61 -9.96 3.79
N ILE A 280 2.67 -11.25 3.47
CA ILE A 280 2.26 -12.33 4.37
C ILE A 280 3.08 -12.29 5.67
N GLU A 281 4.41 -12.13 5.58
CA GLU A 281 5.28 -12.01 6.74
C GLU A 281 4.99 -10.74 7.58
N ALA A 282 4.71 -9.61 6.92
CA ALA A 282 4.32 -8.38 7.59
C ALA A 282 3.01 -8.55 8.37
N VAL A 283 2.02 -9.27 7.84
CA VAL A 283 0.74 -9.54 8.52
C VAL A 283 0.92 -10.52 9.68
N LYS A 284 1.76 -11.55 9.53
CA LYS A 284 2.07 -12.52 10.61
C LYS A 284 2.71 -11.85 11.81
N SER A 285 3.58 -10.87 11.58
CA SER A 285 4.30 -10.13 12.63
C SER A 285 3.51 -8.98 13.26
N TRP A 286 2.25 -8.77 12.86
CA TRP A 286 1.41 -7.68 13.34
C TRP A 286 0.58 -8.05 14.59
N ASN A 287 0.49 -7.13 15.56
CA ASN A 287 -0.26 -7.26 16.82
C ASN A 287 -1.56 -6.44 16.83
N GLU A 288 -2.63 -7.03 17.38
CA GLU A 288 -4.04 -6.61 17.28
C GLU A 288 -4.49 -5.55 18.30
N ASN A 289 -3.78 -4.43 18.44
CA ASN A 289 -4.09 -3.45 19.49
C ASN A 289 -4.77 -2.16 18.99
N GLY A 290 -6.02 -1.92 19.41
CA GLY A 290 -6.63 -0.58 19.49
C GLY A 290 -7.19 0.03 18.20
N PHE A 291 -7.96 -0.74 17.43
CA PHE A 291 -8.43 -0.38 16.09
C PHE A 291 -9.95 -0.34 15.94
N ASP A 292 -10.41 0.26 14.84
CA ASP A 292 -11.80 0.21 14.40
C ASP A 292 -12.28 -1.24 14.20
N ALA A 293 -13.52 -1.53 14.59
CA ALA A 293 -14.07 -2.89 14.59
C ALA A 293 -14.15 -3.52 13.18
N VAL A 294 -14.42 -2.71 12.14
CA VAL A 294 -14.53 -3.19 10.76
C VAL A 294 -13.17 -3.58 10.22
N LEU A 295 -12.17 -2.70 10.39
CA LEU A 295 -10.78 -2.98 9.97
C LEU A 295 -10.19 -4.16 10.75
N MET A 296 -10.54 -4.29 12.04
CA MET A 296 -10.15 -5.45 12.84
C MET A 296 -10.74 -6.74 12.29
N ASN A 297 -12.02 -6.74 11.92
CA ASN A 297 -12.65 -7.93 11.37
C ASN A 297 -12.03 -8.32 10.01
N ALA A 298 -11.76 -7.35 9.14
CA ALA A 298 -11.09 -7.56 7.87
C ALA A 298 -9.69 -8.17 8.06
N CYS A 299 -8.90 -7.63 8.99
CA CYS A 299 -7.56 -8.15 9.25
C CYS A 299 -7.55 -9.48 9.99
N LYS A 300 -8.50 -9.75 10.89
CA LYS A 300 -8.67 -11.08 11.49
C LYS A 300 -8.98 -12.13 10.42
N THR A 301 -9.88 -11.80 9.49
CA THR A 301 -10.17 -12.64 8.32
C THR A 301 -8.92 -12.86 7.47
N PHE A 302 -8.14 -11.80 7.24
CA PHE A 302 -6.92 -11.90 6.45
C PHE A 302 -5.83 -12.76 7.13
N LYS A 303 -5.63 -12.61 8.44
CA LYS A 303 -4.75 -13.46 9.24
C LYS A 303 -5.20 -14.92 9.25
N LEU A 304 -6.50 -15.17 9.40
CA LEU A 304 -7.05 -16.51 9.31
C LEU A 304 -6.73 -17.13 7.95
N ASN A 305 -6.96 -16.40 6.86
CA ASN A 305 -6.63 -16.87 5.51
C ASN A 305 -5.14 -17.16 5.33
N ILE A 306 -4.25 -16.39 5.96
CA ILE A 306 -2.80 -16.67 5.97
C ILE A 306 -2.50 -17.96 6.72
N SER A 307 -3.07 -18.18 7.91
CA SER A 307 -2.89 -19.43 8.66
C SER A 307 -3.41 -20.65 7.88
N LEU A 308 -4.54 -20.49 7.17
CA LEU A 308 -5.07 -21.52 6.28
C LEU A 308 -4.18 -21.75 5.07
N THR A 309 -3.57 -20.70 4.54
CA THR A 309 -2.59 -20.80 3.45
C THR A 309 -1.38 -21.62 3.89
N ASP A 310 -0.81 -21.32 5.07
CA ASP A 310 0.32 -22.08 5.63
C ASP A 310 -0.03 -23.57 5.74
N PHE A 311 -1.25 -23.88 6.19
CA PHE A 311 -1.72 -25.25 6.23
C PHE A 311 -1.77 -25.89 4.83
N CYS A 312 -2.40 -25.23 3.86
CA CYS A 312 -2.50 -25.75 2.50
C CYS A 312 -1.11 -25.95 1.87
N ILE A 313 -0.12 -25.14 2.23
CA ILE A 313 1.26 -25.31 1.81
C ILE A 313 1.91 -26.53 2.47
N MET A 314 1.71 -26.75 3.77
CA MET A 314 2.16 -27.99 4.42
C MET A 314 1.57 -29.23 3.73
N LEU A 315 0.28 -29.17 3.36
CA LEU A 315 -0.37 -30.25 2.63
C LEU A 315 0.21 -30.41 1.21
N TYR A 316 0.49 -29.32 0.52
CA TYR A 316 1.13 -29.35 -0.79
C TYR A 316 2.50 -30.02 -0.73
N GLN A 317 3.34 -29.64 0.23
CA GLN A 317 4.67 -30.21 0.44
C GLN A 317 4.60 -31.69 0.82
N PHE A 318 3.57 -32.11 1.57
CA PHE A 318 3.34 -33.52 1.86
C PHE A 318 3.04 -34.34 0.60
N LEU A 319 2.23 -33.79 -0.32
CA LEU A 319 1.89 -34.45 -1.58
C LEU A 319 3.00 -34.35 -2.63
N HIS A 320 3.80 -33.29 -2.58
CA HIS A 320 4.88 -32.97 -3.52
C HIS A 320 6.18 -32.60 -2.77
N PRO A 321 6.91 -33.58 -2.22
CA PRO A 321 8.12 -33.31 -1.42
C PRO A 321 9.26 -32.64 -2.20
N GLU A 322 9.29 -32.84 -3.52
CA GLU A 322 10.33 -32.31 -4.42
C GLU A 322 10.05 -30.87 -4.91
N ALA A 323 8.97 -30.24 -4.43
CA ALA A 323 8.59 -28.89 -4.86
C ALA A 323 9.67 -27.88 -4.47
N ASN A 324 10.10 -27.08 -5.44
CA ASN A 324 11.10 -26.04 -5.21
C ASN A 324 10.50 -24.80 -4.51
N LEU A 325 11.36 -23.92 -3.99
CA LEU A 325 10.92 -22.73 -3.25
C LEU A 325 10.08 -21.78 -4.11
N THR A 326 10.41 -21.60 -5.39
CA THR A 326 9.67 -20.68 -6.27
C THR A 326 8.27 -21.16 -6.56
N GLU A 327 8.09 -22.48 -6.73
CA GLU A 327 6.80 -23.13 -6.89
C GLU A 327 5.96 -23.00 -5.61
N ILE A 328 6.57 -23.21 -4.43
CA ILE A 328 5.89 -23.03 -3.14
C ILE A 328 5.41 -21.58 -2.98
N GLN A 329 6.23 -20.58 -3.32
CA GLN A 329 5.85 -19.17 -3.25
C GLN A 329 4.68 -18.84 -4.19
N SER A 330 4.72 -19.34 -5.42
CA SER A 330 3.65 -19.15 -6.40
C SER A 330 2.33 -19.79 -5.93
N LYS A 331 2.41 -21.01 -5.39
CA LYS A 331 1.25 -21.69 -4.80
C LYS A 331 0.72 -20.95 -3.58
N THR A 332 1.59 -20.41 -2.73
CA THR A 332 1.22 -19.65 -1.53
C THR A 332 0.36 -18.46 -1.91
N ARG A 333 0.81 -17.66 -2.90
CA ARG A 333 0.05 -16.51 -3.41
C ARG A 333 -1.30 -16.93 -3.98
N ASN A 334 -1.33 -17.98 -4.81
CA ASN A 334 -2.54 -18.46 -5.46
C ASN A 334 -3.57 -18.98 -4.45
N ILE A 335 -3.15 -19.76 -3.46
CA ILE A 335 -4.00 -20.25 -2.38
C ILE A 335 -4.61 -19.09 -1.60
N LEU A 336 -3.78 -18.13 -1.15
CA LEU A 336 -4.26 -16.97 -0.39
C LEU A 336 -5.26 -16.13 -1.19
N SER A 337 -4.99 -15.91 -2.49
CA SER A 337 -5.91 -15.20 -3.39
C SER A 337 -7.27 -15.91 -3.52
N ASN A 338 -7.28 -17.24 -3.65
CA ASN A 338 -8.52 -17.99 -3.71
C ASN A 338 -9.27 -17.97 -2.36
N LEU A 339 -8.57 -18.02 -1.23
CA LEU A 339 -9.19 -17.94 0.10
C LEU A 339 -9.85 -16.58 0.39
N GLN A 340 -9.50 -15.52 -0.36
CA GLN A 340 -10.21 -14.24 -0.26
C GLN A 340 -11.61 -14.27 -0.90
N THR A 341 -11.86 -15.20 -1.82
CA THR A 341 -13.10 -15.24 -2.62
C THR A 341 -13.86 -16.55 -2.51
N GLN A 342 -13.25 -17.60 -1.95
CA GLN A 342 -13.77 -18.96 -1.90
C GLN A 342 -13.59 -19.56 -0.50
N SER A 343 -14.50 -20.46 -0.15
CA SER A 343 -14.41 -21.32 1.04
C SER A 343 -13.14 -22.18 1.00
N LEU A 344 -12.55 -22.48 2.15
CA LEU A 344 -11.39 -23.36 2.24
C LEU A 344 -11.61 -24.68 1.51
N LEU A 345 -12.76 -25.33 1.72
CA LEU A 345 -13.03 -26.64 1.13
C LEU A 345 -12.95 -26.62 -0.40
N LYS A 346 -13.49 -25.56 -1.01
CA LYS A 346 -13.41 -25.34 -2.46
C LYS A 346 -11.97 -25.12 -2.93
N VAL A 347 -11.15 -24.37 -2.18
CA VAL A 347 -9.73 -24.18 -2.49
C VAL A 347 -8.95 -25.49 -2.39
N VAL A 348 -9.17 -26.27 -1.33
CA VAL A 348 -8.53 -27.59 -1.16
C VAL A 348 -8.94 -28.53 -2.30
N HIS A 349 -10.23 -28.54 -2.65
CA HIS A 349 -10.74 -29.34 -3.76
C HIS A 349 -10.12 -28.94 -5.10
N SER A 350 -10.08 -27.65 -5.43
CA SER A 350 -9.58 -27.17 -6.72
C SER A 350 -8.06 -27.32 -6.86
N MET A 351 -7.31 -27.20 -5.77
CA MET A 351 -5.85 -27.27 -5.78
C MET A 351 -5.30 -28.69 -5.69
N PHE A 352 -5.90 -29.55 -4.85
CA PHE A 352 -5.34 -30.86 -4.53
C PHE A 352 -6.26 -32.02 -4.94
N GLY A 353 -7.57 -31.74 -5.09
CA GLY A 353 -8.61 -32.77 -5.22
C GLY A 353 -8.89 -33.45 -3.89
N LEU A 354 -10.12 -33.36 -3.38
CA LEU A 354 -10.48 -33.91 -2.06
C LEU A 354 -10.19 -35.41 -1.91
N LYS A 355 -10.20 -36.16 -3.01
CA LYS A 355 -9.89 -37.60 -3.03
C LYS A 355 -8.42 -37.89 -2.71
N ASN A 356 -7.52 -36.97 -3.02
CA ASN A 356 -6.07 -37.17 -2.88
C ASN A 356 -5.56 -36.73 -1.51
N VAL A 357 -6.43 -36.14 -0.69
CA VAL A 357 -6.06 -35.58 0.61
C VAL A 357 -6.60 -36.50 1.71
N PRO A 358 -5.77 -36.89 2.70
CA PRO A 358 -6.23 -37.69 3.83
C PRO A 358 -7.40 -37.02 4.57
N SER A 359 -8.44 -37.81 4.86
CA SER A 359 -9.68 -37.29 5.45
C SER A 359 -9.48 -36.70 6.85
N GLU A 360 -8.51 -37.24 7.58
CA GLU A 360 -8.10 -36.78 8.91
C GLU A 360 -7.56 -35.35 8.83
N LYS A 361 -6.77 -35.05 7.80
CA LYS A 361 -6.17 -33.73 7.60
C LYS A 361 -7.23 -32.69 7.25
N ILE A 362 -8.18 -33.01 6.37
CA ILE A 362 -9.27 -32.06 6.04
C ILE A 362 -10.12 -31.79 7.29
N THR A 363 -10.44 -32.83 8.05
CA THR A 363 -11.26 -32.71 9.27
C THR A 363 -10.55 -31.87 10.34
N GLU A 364 -9.23 -32.04 10.52
CA GLU A 364 -8.38 -31.23 11.40
C GLU A 364 -8.48 -29.73 11.08
N ILE A 365 -8.42 -29.35 9.80
CA ILE A 365 -8.51 -27.94 9.39
C ILE A 365 -9.91 -27.39 9.63
N LEU A 366 -10.94 -28.15 9.24
CA LEU A 366 -12.32 -27.70 9.36
C LEU A 366 -12.70 -27.47 10.83
N ASN A 367 -12.16 -28.29 11.74
CA ASN A 367 -12.31 -28.08 13.18
C ASN A 367 -11.57 -26.83 13.67
N THR A 368 -10.37 -26.56 13.14
CA THR A 368 -9.57 -25.37 13.50
C THR A 368 -10.30 -24.06 13.12
N ILE A 369 -10.95 -24.04 11.96
CA ILE A 369 -11.77 -22.89 11.52
C ILE A 369 -12.95 -22.68 12.46
N GLN A 370 -13.63 -23.76 12.86
CA GLN A 370 -14.84 -23.70 13.68
C GLN A 370 -14.58 -23.09 15.06
N GLY A 371 -13.38 -23.28 15.62
CA GLY A 371 -12.97 -22.66 16.88
C GLY A 371 -12.72 -21.14 16.77
N ASN A 372 -12.34 -20.65 15.59
CA ASN A 372 -12.02 -19.23 15.37
C ASN A 372 -13.21 -18.40 14.89
N ILE A 373 -14.18 -19.00 14.20
CA ILE A 373 -15.39 -18.31 13.71
C ILE A 373 -16.49 -18.37 14.79
N LEU A 374 -16.26 -17.71 15.92
CA LEU A 374 -17.32 -17.31 16.84
C LEU A 374 -17.91 -16.00 16.31
N SER A 375 -19.05 -16.04 15.57
CA SER A 375 -20.10 -14.97 15.54
C SER A 375 -20.82 -14.69 14.20
N ASN A 376 -21.01 -15.65 13.29
CA ASN A 376 -22.01 -15.43 12.21
C ASN A 376 -22.97 -16.63 12.05
N PRO A 377 -24.10 -16.62 12.79
CA PRO A 377 -25.06 -17.73 12.81
C PRO A 377 -26.03 -17.76 11.61
N GLY A 378 -25.85 -16.89 10.62
CA GLY A 378 -26.73 -16.79 9.45
C GLY A 378 -26.26 -17.65 8.27
N LEU A 379 -26.91 -18.81 8.07
CA LEU A 379 -27.15 -19.39 6.74
C LEU A 379 -25.94 -19.89 5.91
N GLN A 380 -24.93 -20.49 6.55
CA GLN A 380 -23.94 -21.30 5.82
C GLN A 380 -23.98 -22.74 6.34
N LEU A 381 -24.34 -23.69 5.46
CA LEU A 381 -23.89 -25.08 5.63
C LEU A 381 -22.39 -24.99 5.85
N THR A 382 -21.94 -25.36 7.05
CA THR A 382 -20.52 -25.29 7.38
C THR A 382 -19.77 -26.17 6.39
N ASP A 383 -18.58 -25.74 5.96
CA ASP A 383 -17.71 -26.54 5.09
C ASP A 383 -17.56 -27.99 5.61
N LYS A 384 -17.64 -28.17 6.94
CA LYS A 384 -17.73 -29.46 7.62
C LYS A 384 -18.92 -30.32 7.17
N ALA A 385 -20.13 -29.78 7.17
CA ALA A 385 -21.31 -30.51 6.72
C ALA A 385 -21.23 -30.87 5.23
N ILE A 386 -20.72 -29.96 4.40
CA ILE A 386 -20.49 -30.21 2.97
C ILE A 386 -19.48 -31.34 2.79
N TYR A 387 -18.37 -31.31 3.53
CA TYR A 387 -17.34 -32.34 3.47
C TYR A 387 -17.83 -33.70 3.98
N SER A 388 -18.60 -33.74 5.07
CA SER A 388 -19.25 -34.97 5.55
C SER A 388 -20.20 -35.55 4.50
N GLY A 389 -20.96 -34.71 3.80
CA GLY A 389 -21.79 -35.13 2.67
C GLY A 389 -20.97 -35.72 1.51
N TYR A 390 -19.84 -35.09 1.18
CA TYR A 390 -18.90 -35.60 0.18
C TYR A 390 -18.35 -36.98 0.56
N LEU A 391 -17.91 -37.18 1.81
CA LEU A 391 -17.39 -38.47 2.28
C LEU A 391 -18.46 -39.58 2.23
N ALA A 392 -19.70 -39.26 2.64
CA ALA A 392 -20.81 -40.19 2.56
C ALA A 392 -21.09 -40.60 1.11
N LEU A 393 -21.16 -39.64 0.18
CA LEU A 393 -21.36 -39.91 -1.23
C LEU A 393 -20.20 -40.70 -1.85
N SER A 394 -18.95 -40.36 -1.52
CA SER A 394 -17.77 -41.11 -1.99
C SER A 394 -17.83 -42.56 -1.55
N SER A 395 -18.18 -42.80 -0.28
CA SER A 395 -18.32 -44.15 0.28
C SER A 395 -19.43 -44.95 -0.42
N VAL A 396 -20.56 -44.31 -0.74
CA VAL A 396 -21.67 -44.93 -1.49
C VAL A 396 -21.27 -45.22 -2.94
N MET A 397 -20.51 -44.34 -3.59
CA MET A 397 -20.05 -44.56 -4.97
C MET A 397 -19.02 -45.68 -5.06
N GLU A 398 -18.08 -45.75 -4.11
CA GLU A 398 -17.13 -46.88 -4.00
C GLU A 398 -17.87 -48.20 -3.77
N ALA A 399 -18.83 -48.20 -2.86
CA ALA A 399 -19.74 -49.31 -2.62
C ALA A 399 -20.44 -49.80 -3.91
N ILE A 400 -21.02 -48.88 -4.70
CA ILE A 400 -21.66 -49.24 -5.96
C ILE A 400 -20.63 -49.80 -6.95
N HIS A 401 -19.47 -49.15 -7.07
CA HIS A 401 -18.40 -49.59 -7.97
C HIS A 401 -17.93 -51.01 -7.66
N PHE A 402 -17.61 -51.30 -6.40
CA PHE A 402 -17.21 -52.64 -5.97
C PHE A 402 -18.32 -53.68 -6.16
N SER A 403 -19.59 -53.29 -6.01
CA SER A 403 -20.71 -54.21 -6.27
C SER A 403 -20.82 -54.58 -7.77
N CYS A 404 -20.51 -53.64 -8.66
CA CYS A 404 -20.49 -53.87 -10.11
C CYS A 404 -19.31 -54.75 -10.51
N GLU A 405 -18.09 -54.44 -10.05
CA GLU A 405 -16.91 -55.27 -10.29
C GLU A 405 -17.10 -56.69 -9.76
N TYR A 406 -17.72 -56.83 -8.58
CA TYR A 406 -18.05 -58.14 -8.02
C TYR A 406 -19.02 -58.91 -8.92
N LYS A 407 -20.05 -58.25 -9.45
CA LYS A 407 -21.00 -58.87 -10.39
C LYS A 407 -20.29 -59.34 -11.66
N ASP A 408 -19.36 -58.55 -12.18
CA ASP A 408 -18.59 -58.91 -13.37
C ASP A 408 -17.61 -60.06 -13.09
N LEU A 409 -16.98 -60.09 -11.92
CA LEU A 409 -16.17 -61.21 -11.45
C LEU A 409 -17.00 -62.49 -11.29
N VAL A 410 -18.21 -62.39 -10.73
CA VAL A 410 -19.13 -63.53 -10.60
C VAL A 410 -19.61 -64.03 -11.97
N ASN A 411 -19.89 -63.12 -12.90
CA ASN A 411 -20.32 -63.48 -14.25
C ASN A 411 -19.17 -64.10 -15.08
N ALA A 412 -17.94 -63.57 -14.97
CA ALA A 412 -16.75 -64.18 -15.55
C ALA A 412 -16.47 -65.59 -14.97
N ARG A 413 -16.81 -65.81 -13.68
CA ARG A 413 -16.68 -67.11 -12.98
C ARG A 413 -17.77 -68.13 -13.27
N LYS A 414 -18.89 -67.76 -13.92
CA LYS A 414 -19.85 -68.77 -14.43
C LYS A 414 -19.24 -69.66 -15.53
N ILE A 415 -18.01 -69.36 -15.96
CA ILE A 415 -17.15 -70.23 -16.75
C ILE A 415 -16.24 -71.03 -15.79
N SER A 416 -16.79 -72.13 -15.25
CA SER A 416 -16.11 -73.31 -14.65
C SER A 416 -14.98 -73.15 -13.60
N THR A 417 -15.28 -73.32 -12.30
CA THR A 417 -14.79 -74.40 -11.37
C THR A 417 -14.99 -74.04 -9.88
N PRO A 418 -15.33 -74.99 -8.97
CA PRO A 418 -15.73 -74.69 -7.59
C PRO A 418 -14.59 -74.54 -6.56
N ASP A 419 -13.40 -75.12 -6.80
CA ASP A 419 -12.41 -75.34 -5.74
C ASP A 419 -11.58 -74.09 -5.36
N LEU A 420 -11.61 -73.03 -6.17
CA LEU A 420 -10.84 -71.79 -5.92
C LEU A 420 -11.52 -70.81 -4.95
N LEU A 421 -12.80 -71.03 -4.60
CA LEU A 421 -13.57 -70.16 -3.73
C LEU A 421 -13.09 -70.22 -2.26
N GLN A 422 -12.73 -71.40 -1.76
CA GLN A 422 -12.26 -71.52 -0.37
C GLN A 422 -10.89 -70.85 -0.15
N ALA A 423 -10.03 -70.81 -1.16
CA ALA A 423 -8.69 -70.22 -1.02
C ALA A 423 -8.71 -68.68 -1.03
N ASN A 424 -9.51 -68.06 -1.90
CA ASN A 424 -9.52 -66.59 -2.04
C ASN A 424 -10.34 -65.88 -0.96
N PHE A 425 -11.41 -66.48 -0.44
CA PHE A 425 -12.15 -65.89 0.69
C PHE A 425 -11.33 -65.93 1.98
N LYS A 426 -10.49 -66.95 2.16
CA LYS A 426 -9.57 -67.04 3.29
C LYS A 426 -8.51 -65.93 3.25
N ASN A 427 -7.97 -65.63 2.07
CA ASN A 427 -7.04 -64.51 1.88
C ASN A 427 -7.69 -63.13 2.08
N LEU A 428 -8.96 -62.97 1.70
CA LEU A 428 -9.71 -61.72 1.93
C LEU A 428 -10.03 -61.52 3.42
N ASP A 429 -10.48 -62.58 4.12
CA ASP A 429 -10.70 -62.56 5.58
C ASP A 429 -9.38 -62.29 6.33
N GLU A 430 -8.25 -62.85 5.90
CA GLU A 430 -6.93 -62.57 6.49
C GLU A 430 -6.45 -61.12 6.24
N SER A 431 -6.79 -60.53 5.10
CA SER A 431 -6.48 -59.12 4.80
C SER A 431 -7.36 -58.17 5.62
N LEU A 432 -8.65 -58.50 5.80
CA LEU A 432 -9.61 -57.73 6.59
C LEU A 432 -9.34 -57.78 8.10
N ASN A 433 -8.80 -58.90 8.61
CA ASN A 433 -8.41 -59.04 10.00
C ASN A 433 -7.09 -58.30 10.32
N LYS A 434 -6.21 -58.09 9.34
CA LYS A 434 -5.00 -57.27 9.51
C LYS A 434 -5.28 -55.76 9.62
N GLU A 435 -6.36 -55.27 9.04
CA GLU A 435 -6.77 -53.86 9.13
C GLU A 435 -7.61 -53.53 10.39
N ASN A 436 -8.10 -54.53 11.14
CA ASN A 436 -8.95 -54.36 12.32
C ASN A 436 -8.29 -54.85 13.62
N SER A 437 -7.06 -54.42 13.94
CA SER A 437 -6.40 -54.76 15.21
C SER A 437 -6.89 -53.93 16.43
N GLY A 438 -8.00 -53.21 16.31
CA GLY A 438 -8.63 -52.46 17.41
C GLY A 438 -9.80 -53.23 18.01
N GLU A 439 -9.66 -53.63 19.27
CA GLU A 439 -10.63 -54.30 20.14
C GLU A 439 -12.09 -53.85 19.92
N PHE A 440 -12.88 -54.65 19.20
CA PHE A 440 -14.34 -54.60 19.28
C PHE A 440 -14.90 -56.02 19.25
N GLU A 441 -15.70 -56.33 20.26
CA GLU A 441 -16.18 -57.67 20.59
C GLU A 441 -17.05 -58.31 19.49
N ASN A 442 -16.83 -59.62 19.38
CA ASN A 442 -17.40 -60.59 18.45
C ASN A 442 -18.91 -60.78 18.59
N THR A 443 -19.70 -60.00 17.85
CA THR A 443 -21.10 -60.41 17.53
C THR A 443 -21.46 -60.30 16.05
N TYR A 444 -20.49 -60.01 15.18
CA TYR A 444 -20.73 -60.04 13.74
C TYR A 444 -20.29 -61.40 13.18
N ARG A 445 -21.26 -62.16 12.65
CA ARG A 445 -20.99 -63.33 11.80
C ARG A 445 -20.00 -62.93 10.71
N SER A 446 -19.07 -63.83 10.38
CA SER A 446 -18.06 -63.54 9.37
C SER A 446 -18.72 -63.27 8.00
N MET A 447 -18.04 -62.52 7.13
CA MET A 447 -18.53 -62.26 5.77
C MET A 447 -18.83 -63.57 5.04
N SER A 448 -17.99 -64.59 5.27
CA SER A 448 -18.15 -65.95 4.75
C SER A 448 -19.40 -66.67 5.28
N GLU A 449 -19.75 -66.51 6.57
CA GLU A 449 -21.02 -67.04 7.12
C GLU A 449 -22.25 -66.39 6.49
N TYR A 450 -22.23 -65.06 6.31
CA TYR A 450 -23.36 -64.37 5.69
C TYR A 450 -23.55 -64.74 4.21
N VAL A 451 -22.45 -64.89 3.44
CA VAL A 451 -22.52 -65.32 2.04
C VAL A 451 -23.15 -66.71 1.93
N ASN A 452 -22.83 -67.60 2.86
CA ASN A 452 -23.35 -68.98 2.87
C ASN A 452 -24.83 -69.06 3.28
N ILE A 453 -25.29 -68.19 4.18
CA ILE A 453 -26.65 -68.26 4.73
C ILE A 453 -27.65 -67.44 3.89
N GLU A 454 -27.31 -66.19 3.60
CA GLU A 454 -28.24 -65.21 3.03
C GLU A 454 -27.95 -64.94 1.54
N GLY A 455 -26.91 -65.59 1.00
CA GLY A 455 -26.41 -65.34 -0.33
C GLY A 455 -25.49 -64.11 -0.41
N PRO A 456 -24.68 -64.01 -1.47
CA PRO A 456 -23.65 -63.00 -1.60
C PRO A 456 -24.19 -61.56 -1.67
N GLN A 457 -25.41 -61.35 -2.19
CA GLN A 457 -26.00 -60.00 -2.24
C GLN A 457 -26.36 -59.47 -0.85
N SER A 458 -26.96 -60.30 0.01
CA SER A 458 -27.34 -59.91 1.38
C SER A 458 -26.12 -59.72 2.28
N ALA A 459 -25.09 -60.54 2.11
CA ALA A 459 -23.82 -60.37 2.80
C ALA A 459 -23.17 -59.02 2.45
N TYR A 460 -23.15 -58.68 1.17
CA TYR A 460 -22.61 -57.40 0.70
C TYR A 460 -23.44 -56.20 1.21
N ALA A 461 -24.77 -56.29 1.19
CA ALA A 461 -25.64 -55.26 1.74
C ALA A 461 -25.38 -55.01 3.24
N MET A 462 -25.18 -56.07 4.03
CA MET A 462 -24.84 -55.96 5.45
C MET A 462 -23.45 -55.36 5.69
N PHE A 463 -22.47 -55.68 4.84
CA PHE A 463 -21.15 -55.05 4.90
C PHE A 463 -21.21 -53.53 4.67
N ILE A 464 -22.00 -53.12 3.68
CA ILE A 464 -22.24 -51.71 3.34
C ILE A 464 -22.90 -50.99 4.52
N LEU A 465 -23.96 -51.58 5.08
CA LEU A 465 -24.68 -51.03 6.22
C LEU A 465 -23.75 -50.87 7.44
N ASN A 466 -22.92 -51.86 7.74
CA ASN A 466 -21.96 -51.79 8.84
C ASN A 466 -20.90 -50.69 8.63
N ARG A 467 -20.42 -50.47 7.40
CA ARG A 467 -19.48 -49.36 7.10
C ARG A 467 -20.14 -47.99 7.20
N LEU A 468 -21.37 -47.85 6.70
CA LEU A 468 -22.14 -46.61 6.84
C LEU A 468 -22.43 -46.29 8.32
N GLU A 469 -22.72 -47.31 9.12
CA GLU A 469 -22.96 -47.13 10.56
C GLU A 469 -21.69 -46.76 11.33
N LYS A 470 -20.53 -47.31 10.94
CA LYS A 470 -19.21 -46.87 11.46
C LYS A 470 -18.90 -45.42 11.07
N ALA A 471 -19.21 -45.01 9.85
CA ALA A 471 -19.02 -43.62 9.39
C ALA A 471 -19.92 -42.62 10.12
N LYS A 472 -21.09 -43.06 10.63
CA LYS A 472 -22.00 -42.23 11.42
C LYS A 472 -21.54 -42.01 12.87
N LYS A 473 -20.68 -42.90 13.39
CA LYS A 473 -20.15 -42.85 14.76
C LYS A 473 -18.80 -42.10 14.88
N LYS A 474 -18.18 -41.72 13.76
CA LYS A 474 -17.02 -40.83 13.70
C LYS A 474 -17.47 -39.42 13.33
#